data_AF-A0A2U8E2K9-F1
#
_entry.id   AF-A0A2U8E2K9-F1
#
_cell.length_a   1.000
_cell.length_b   1.000
_cell.length_c   1.000
_cell.angle_alpha   90.00
_cell.angle_beta   90.00
_cell.angle_gamma   90.00
#
_symmetry.space_group_name_H-M   'P 1'
#
loop_
_entity.id
_entity.type
_entity.pdbx_description
1 polymer ?
#
loop_
_entity_poly.entity_id
_entity_poly.type
_entity_poly.pdbx_seq_one_letter_code
_entity_poly.pdbx_strand_id
1 'polypeptide(L)' 'MKLTRLRLKNFRCYKNEISFDFENLTAFIGRNDAGKSSVLEALDIFLNDDVPDKHDASKSGDGKNLLLFANSLIFQKV' A
#
# COMPACT_ATOMS: atom_id res chain seq x y z
N MET A 1 -9.07 -11.71 -9.05
CA MET A 1 -9.19 -10.37 -8.42
C MET A 1 -8.42 -9.37 -9.26
N LYS A 2 -8.96 -8.17 -9.51
CA LYS A 2 -8.24 -7.07 -10.18
C LYS A 2 -8.04 -5.91 -9.19
N LEU A 3 -6.80 -5.61 -8.83
CA LEU A 3 -6.46 -4.46 -8.00
C LEU A 3 -6.68 -3.17 -8.79
N THR A 4 -7.33 -2.16 -8.18
CA THR A 4 -7.61 -0.88 -8.85
C THR A 4 -6.90 0.29 -8.18
N ARG A 5 -6.78 0.26 -6.85
CA ARG A 5 -6.17 1.35 -6.09
C ARG A 5 -5.55 0.85 -4.80
N LEU A 6 -4.40 1.41 -4.42
CA LEU A 6 -3.83 1.35 -3.09
C LEU A 6 -3.77 2.76 -2.50
N ARG A 7 -4.25 2.93 -1.28
CA ARG A 7 -4.13 4.16 -0.47
C ARG A 7 -3.29 3.84 0.75
N LEU A 8 -2.22 4.62 0.93
CA LEU A 8 -1.35 4.53 2.09
C LEU A 8 -1.37 5.86 2.83
N LYS A 9 -1.39 5.82 4.15
CA LYS A 9 -1.12 6.98 5.01
C LYS A 9 -0.36 6.50 6.23
N ASN A 10 0.66 7.27 6.59
CA ASN A 10 1.50 7.00 7.75
C ASN A 10 2.12 5.59 7.73
N PHE A 11 2.40 5.07 6.53
CA PHE A 11 3.02 3.77 6.32
C PHE A 11 4.48 3.97 5.91
N ARG A 12 5.42 3.65 6.79
CA ARG A 12 6.86 3.71 6.60
C ARG A 12 7.34 5.08 6.11
N CYS A 13 7.87 5.18 4.90
CA CYS A 13 8.27 6.46 4.31
C CYS A 13 7.09 7.32 3.84
N TYR A 14 5.90 6.73 3.65
CA TYR A 14 4.69 7.42 3.23
C TYR A 14 3.93 8.01 4.43
N LYS A 15 4.48 9.08 5.00
CA LYS A 15 3.87 9.77 6.15
C LYS A 15 2.50 10.36 5.81
N ASN A 16 2.45 11.12 4.72
CA ASN A 16 1.22 11.73 4.24
C ASN A 16 0.41 10.72 3.43
N GLU A 17 -0.87 11.02 3.25
CA GLU A 17 -1.71 10.17 2.42
C GLU A 17 -1.27 10.23 0.95
N ILE A 18 -1.17 9.06 0.33
CA ILE A 18 -0.85 8.88 -1.08
C ILE A 18 -1.72 7.77 -1.66
N SER A 19 -2.06 7.89 -2.94
CA SER A 19 -2.82 6.89 -3.69
C SER A 19 -2.05 6.45 -4.93
N PHE A 20 -2.10 5.16 -5.22
CA PHE A 20 -1.57 4.55 -6.43
C PHE A 20 -2.71 3.86 -7.16
N ASP A 21 -2.95 4.24 -8.41
CA ASP A 21 -3.90 3.56 -9.28
C ASP A 21 -3.18 2.43 -10.04
N PHE A 22 -3.87 1.32 -10.24
CA PHE A 22 -3.33 0.12 -10.88
C PHE A 22 -4.01 -0.14 -12.22
N GLU A 23 -3.19 -0.48 -13.21
CA GLU A 23 -3.61 -0.89 -14.54
C GLU A 23 -3.19 -2.34 -14.80
N ASN A 24 -3.39 -2.84 -16.02
CA ASN A 24 -3.01 -4.21 -16.38
C ASN A 24 -1.50 -4.48 -16.22
N LEU A 25 -0.67 -3.44 -16.34
CA LEU A 25 0.74 -3.45 -16.03
C LEU A 25 1.11 -2.14 -15.35
N THR A 26 1.55 -2.23 -14.10
CA THR A 26 2.03 -1.08 -13.31
C THR A 26 3.45 -1.39 -12.84
N ALA A 27 4.38 -0.45 -13.04
CA ALA A 27 5.77 -0.58 -12.62
C ALA A 27 6.15 0.56 -11.68
N PHE A 28 6.75 0.23 -10.54
CA PHE A 28 7.33 1.20 -9.61
C PHE A 28 8.81 1.40 -9.92
N ILE A 29 9.17 2.60 -10.39
CA ILE A 29 10.55 2.98 -10.70
C ILE A 29 11.01 4.15 -9.82
N GLY A 30 12.32 4.27 -9.60
CA GLY A 30 12.89 5.35 -8.79
C GLY A 30 14.18 4.94 -8.08
N ARG A 31 14.81 5.89 -7.39
CA ARG A 31 16.05 5.66 -6.62
C ARG A 31 15.87 4.58 -5.56
N ASN A 32 16.96 3.96 -5.13
CA ASN A 32 16.95 3.06 -3.97
C ASN A 32 16.42 3.81 -2.75
N ASP A 33 15.70 3.08 -1.89
CA ASP A 33 15.09 3.60 -0.67
C ASP A 33 14.02 4.69 -0.87
N ALA A 34 13.56 4.90 -2.10
CA ALA A 34 12.44 5.81 -2.40
C ALA A 34 11.05 5.28 -1.97
N GLY A 35 10.99 4.08 -1.39
CA GLY A 35 9.73 3.47 -0.91
C GLY A 35 9.09 2.43 -1.84
N LYS A 36 9.74 2.05 -2.94
CA LYS A 36 9.23 1.06 -3.89
C LYS A 36 8.87 -0.27 -3.22
N SER A 37 9.78 -0.84 -2.42
CA SER A 37 9.53 -2.08 -1.68
C SER A 37 8.41 -1.91 -0.65
N SER A 38 8.33 -0.75 0.01
CA SER A 38 7.24 -0.45 0.95
C SER A 38 5.86 -0.51 0.27
N VAL A 39 5.73 -0.07 -0.99
CA VAL A 39 4.45 -0.22 -1.71
C VAL A 39 4.12 -1.70 -1.93
N LEU A 40 5.11 -2.50 -2.33
CA LEU A 40 4.92 -3.95 -2.53
C LEU A 40 4.60 -4.68 -1.22
N GLU A 41 5.21 -4.28 -0.11
CA GLU A 41 4.94 -4.86 1.21
C GLU A 41 3.56 -4.48 1.73
N ALA A 42 3.08 -3.26 1.45
CA ALA A 42 1.70 -2.92 1.76
C ALA A 42 0.69 -3.72 0.92
N LEU A 43 1.02 -4.00 -0.35
CA LEU A 43 0.21 -4.91 -1.16
C LEU A 43 0.22 -6.32 -0.61
N ASP A 44 1.38 -6.83 -0.20
CA ASP A 44 1.52 -8.17 0.39
C ASP A 44 0.64 -8.32 1.64
N ILE A 45 0.71 -7.35 2.56
CA ILE A 45 -0.15 -7.31 3.76
C ILE A 45 -1.64 -7.37 3.37
N PHE A 46 -2.05 -6.58 2.37
CA PHE A 46 -3.45 -6.56 1.92
C PHE A 46 -3.87 -7.88 1.26
N LEU A 47 -3.03 -8.44 0.39
CA LEU A 47 -3.36 -9.63 -0.41
C LEU A 47 -3.41 -10.91 0.43
N ASN A 48 -2.69 -10.94 1.54
CA ASN A 48 -2.65 -12.08 2.47
C ASN A 48 -3.58 -11.90 3.69
N ASP A 49 -4.40 -10.85 3.73
CA ASP A 49 -5.26 -10.51 4.86
C ASP A 49 -4.50 -10.36 6.20
N ASP A 50 -3.25 -9.89 6.14
CA ASP A 50 -2.39 -9.66 7.29
C ASP A 50 -2.64 -8.28 7.95
N VAL A 51 -2.09 -8.09 9.14
CA VAL A 51 -2.17 -6.83 9.89
C VAL A 51 -0.80 -6.15 9.91
N PRO A 52 -0.70 -4.84 9.61
CA PRO A 52 0.54 -4.09 9.72
C PRO A 52 1.13 -4.12 11.14
N ASP A 53 2.46 -4.19 11.25
CA ASP A 53 3.12 -4.12 12.56
C ASP A 53 3.11 -2.68 13.10
N LYS A 54 3.17 -2.53 14.43
CA LYS A 54 3.30 -1.21 15.09
C LYS A 54 4.51 -0.40 14.61
N HIS A 55 5.54 -1.06 14.09
CA HIS A 55 6.76 -0.47 13.56
C HIS A 55 6.67 -0.08 12.09
N ASP A 56 5.61 -0.48 11.37
CA ASP A 56 5.33 -0.04 10.01
C ASP A 56 4.81 1.40 9.96
N ALA A 57 4.38 1.98 11.09
CA ALA A 57 4.03 3.39 11.15
C ALA A 57 5.24 4.29 10.86
N SER A 58 5.01 5.39 10.13
CA SER A 58 6.06 6.36 9.85
C SER A 58 6.68 6.88 11.15
N LYS A 59 8.02 6.88 11.23
CA LYS A 59 8.75 7.28 12.46
C LYS A 59 8.43 8.70 12.95
N SER A 60 7.99 9.58 12.06
CA SER A 60 7.61 10.95 12.37
C SER A 60 6.10 11.20 12.33
N GLY A 61 5.27 10.16 12.26
CA GLY A 61 3.82 10.25 12.28
C GLY A 61 3.21 9.66 13.54
N ASP A 62 1.87 9.66 13.60
CA ASP A 62 1.13 9.13 14.75
C ASP A 62 1.02 7.61 14.66
N GLY A 63 1.65 6.87 15.58
CA GLY A 63 1.65 5.41 15.57
C GLY A 63 0.28 4.74 15.58
N LYS A 64 -0.80 5.47 15.91
CA LYS A 64 -2.18 4.96 15.90
C LYS A 64 -2.95 5.27 14.61
N ASN A 65 -2.41 6.10 13.73
CA ASN A 65 -3.10 6.62 12.54
C ASN A 65 -2.48 6.08 11.24
N LEU A 66 -2.25 4.76 11.20
CA LEU A 66 -1.81 4.06 9.99
C LEU A 66 -3.03 3.65 9.17
N LEU A 67 -2.99 3.91 7.87
CA LEU A 67 -4.01 3.46 6.92
C LEU A 67 -3.34 2.72 5.78
N LEU A 68 -3.83 1.51 5.57
CA LEU A 68 -3.57 0.70 4.40
C LEU A 68 -4.93 0.28 3.87
N PHE A 69 -5.27 0.75 2.68
CA PHE A 69 -6.54 0.41 2.04
C PHE A 69 -6.26 0.09 0.57
N ALA A 70 -6.62 -1.11 0.14
CA ALA A 70 -6.60 -1.44 -1.27
C ALA A 70 -8.02 -1.81 -1.74
N ASN A 71 -8.33 -1.39 -2.96
CA ASN A 71 -9.59 -1.70 -3.61
C ASN A 71 -9.34 -2.75 -4.70
N SER A 72 -10.20 -3.76 -4.74
CA SER A 72 -10.16 -4.80 -5.76
C SER A 72 -11.53 -5.09 -6.33
N LEU A 73 -11.59 -5.34 -7.64
CA LEU A 73 -12.76 -5.84 -8.31
C LEU A 73 -12.71 -7.37 -8.35
N ILE A 74 -13.70 -8.01 -7.75
CA ILE A 74 -13.98 -9.43 -7.97
C ILE A 74 -14.82 -9.48 -9.24
N PHE A 75 -14.22 -9.86 -10.36
CA PHE A 75 -15.00 -10.23 -11.54
C PHE A 75 -15.76 -11.51 -11.21
N GLN A 76 -17.03 -11.39 -10.79
CA GLN A 76 -17.97 -12.48 -10.99
C GLN A 76 -18.22 -12.57 -12.50
N LYS A 77 -17.49 -13.47 -13.16
CA LYS A 77 -17.85 -13.92 -14.50
C LYS A 77 -19.20 -14.62 -14.37
N VAL A 78 -20.23 -14.01 -14.93
CA VAL A 78 -21.43 -14.71 -15.41
C VAL A 78 -21.08 -15.32 -16.77
#